data_AF-A0A502YEP6-F1
#
_entry.id   AF-A0A502YEP6-F1
#
_cell.length_a   1.000
_cell.length_b   1.000
_cell.length_c   1.000
_cell.angle_alpha   90.00
_cell.angle_beta   90.00
_cell.angle_gamma   90.00
#
_symmetry.space_group_name_H-M   'P 1'
#
loop_
_entity.id
_entity.type
_entity.pdbx_description
1 polymer ?
#
loop_
_entity_poly.entity_id
_entity_poly.type
_entity_poly.pdbx_seq_one_letter_code
_entity_poly.pdbx_strand_id
1 'polypeptide(L)'
;MSETRANLLLLLAAALWGLGNVAQKTVLAHLDALSAVGLRCLIGGLLGLPFVLKERRLPAGPGYFSSLTKVGVLFAISITLQQLCYLGAAVTNASFLVSTATVITPLAAWLLIGERPTANLAVAAGLIVLGALLLSDGIDGFGGGDLTAILSAACYALWMVELGRHMRAHQRPFTASATQFLGAAAFALPLGALQGKLSPAAVFAAGPELAVLGVFSTAIAFGIQTAAQRFTTASHAAVIVSAESVFGALAATIFLGERSSPAGALGAAIILGAILSVAANGTPRARAGRPDSFDAAPVVVAAPALRAGDRSVPNSGSVEIRHDPCR
;
A
#
# COMPACT_ATOMS: atom_id res chain seq x y z
N MET A 1 -8.56 14.31 9.87
CA MET A 1 -9.57 13.61 9.05
C MET A 1 -10.27 12.61 9.96
N SER A 2 -11.60 12.47 9.88
CA SER A 2 -12.30 11.39 10.62
C SER A 2 -12.18 10.07 9.87
N GLU A 3 -12.40 8.96 10.56
CA GLU A 3 -12.37 7.62 9.96
C GLU A 3 -13.39 7.46 8.82
N THR A 4 -14.62 7.93 9.01
CA THR A 4 -15.66 7.91 7.96
C THR A 4 -15.22 8.64 6.70
N ARG A 5 -14.53 9.79 6.84
CA ARG A 5 -14.00 10.52 5.68
C ARG A 5 -12.89 9.73 4.98
N ALA A 6 -12.04 9.03 5.74
CA ALA A 6 -11.03 8.14 5.16
C ALA A 6 -11.69 7.00 4.37
N ASN A 7 -12.73 6.37 4.91
CA ASN A 7 -13.46 5.28 4.26
C ASN A 7 -14.15 5.75 2.96
N LEU A 8 -14.79 6.91 2.97
CA LEU A 8 -15.40 7.49 1.76
C LEU A 8 -14.36 7.83 0.68
N LEU A 9 -13.20 8.34 1.08
CA LEU A 9 -12.09 8.60 0.16
C LEU A 9 -11.51 7.30 -0.41
N LEU A 10 -11.42 6.24 0.38
CA LEU A 10 -10.99 4.92 -0.10
C LEU A 10 -11.98 4.32 -1.10
N LEU A 11 -13.29 4.48 -0.88
CA LEU A 11 -14.30 4.10 -1.87
C LEU A 11 -14.16 4.90 -3.17
N LEU A 12 -13.86 6.20 -3.07
CA LEU A 12 -13.55 7.01 -4.24
C LEU A 12 -12.30 6.51 -4.98
N ALA A 13 -11.23 6.17 -4.25
CA ALA A 13 -10.03 5.59 -4.85
C ALA A 13 -10.34 4.27 -5.59
N ALA A 14 -11.16 3.40 -4.97
CA ALA A 14 -11.63 2.17 -5.57
C ALA A 14 -12.43 2.40 -6.87
N ALA A 15 -13.29 3.41 -6.89
CA ALA A 15 -14.03 3.80 -8.09
C ALA A 15 -13.11 4.30 -9.21
N LEU A 16 -12.12 5.14 -8.87
CA LEU A 16 -11.13 5.64 -9.83
C LEU A 16 -10.27 4.51 -10.41
N TRP A 17 -9.89 3.51 -9.61
CA TRP A 17 -9.17 2.33 -10.09
C TRP A 17 -10.04 1.45 -10.97
N GLY A 18 -11.25 1.09 -10.51
CA GLY A 18 -12.13 0.21 -11.27
C GLY A 18 -12.51 0.80 -12.63
N LEU A 19 -12.89 2.08 -12.68
CA LEU A 19 -13.14 2.78 -13.94
C LEU A 19 -11.86 2.89 -14.80
N GLY A 20 -10.70 3.07 -14.17
CA GLY A 20 -9.41 3.14 -14.83
C GLY A 20 -8.88 1.82 -15.38
N ASN A 21 -9.43 0.67 -14.97
CA ASN A 21 -8.96 -0.65 -15.42
C ASN A 21 -9.20 -0.89 -16.92
N VAL A 22 -10.22 -0.24 -17.51
CA VAL A 22 -10.38 -0.20 -18.97
C VAL A 22 -9.19 0.49 -19.63
N ALA A 23 -8.77 1.65 -19.11
CA ALA A 23 -7.58 2.35 -19.61
C ALA A 23 -6.29 1.54 -19.42
N GLN A 24 -6.18 0.74 -18.35
CA GLN A 24 -5.05 -0.18 -18.16
C GLN A 24 -4.97 -1.24 -19.27
N LYS A 25 -6.12 -1.69 -19.78
CA LYS A 25 -6.17 -2.62 -20.91
C LYS A 25 -5.92 -1.93 -22.24
N THR A 26 -6.60 -0.81 -22.52
CA THR A 26 -6.54 -0.15 -23.83
C THR A 26 -5.22 0.55 -24.10
N VAL A 27 -4.52 1.05 -23.07
CA VAL A 27 -3.19 1.66 -23.24
C VAL A 27 -2.18 0.71 -23.89
N LEU A 28 -2.36 -0.60 -23.69
CA LEU A 28 -1.50 -1.64 -24.23
C LEU A 28 -1.64 -1.83 -25.75
N ALA A 29 -2.64 -1.19 -26.38
CA ALA A 29 -2.74 -1.09 -27.83
C ALA A 29 -1.67 -0.15 -28.42
N HIS A 30 -1.14 0.77 -27.61
CA HIS A 30 -0.21 1.81 -28.03
C HIS A 30 1.19 1.65 -27.42
N LEU A 31 1.26 1.21 -26.16
CA LEU A 31 2.49 1.11 -25.39
C LEU A 31 2.71 -0.32 -24.89
N ASP A 32 3.96 -0.69 -24.61
CA ASP A 32 4.20 -1.85 -23.78
C ASP A 32 3.86 -1.60 -22.31
N ALA A 33 3.74 -2.68 -21.54
CA ALA A 33 3.35 -2.62 -20.14
C ALA A 33 4.34 -1.79 -19.28
N LEU A 34 5.65 -1.91 -19.51
CA LEU A 34 6.64 -1.19 -18.69
C LEU A 34 6.65 0.30 -19.02
N SER A 35 6.53 0.67 -20.29
CA SER A 35 6.34 2.06 -20.71
C SER A 35 5.05 2.66 -20.15
N ALA A 36 3.94 1.91 -20.17
CA ALA A 36 2.67 2.37 -19.60
C ALA A 36 2.76 2.62 -18.08
N VAL A 37 3.35 1.69 -17.32
CA VAL A 37 3.64 1.89 -15.88
C VAL A 37 4.55 3.08 -15.68
N GLY A 38 5.63 3.14 -16.44
CA GLY A 38 6.65 4.16 -16.33
C GLY A 38 6.07 5.57 -16.51
N LEU A 39 5.29 5.78 -17.57
CA LEU A 39 4.68 7.07 -17.89
C LEU A 39 3.57 7.45 -16.90
N ARG A 40 2.68 6.53 -16.53
CA ARG A 40 1.62 6.85 -15.55
C ARG A 40 2.20 7.20 -14.18
N CYS A 41 3.26 6.50 -13.77
CA CYS A 41 3.98 6.78 -12.54
C CYS A 41 4.78 8.07 -12.61
N LEU A 42 5.35 8.41 -13.78
CA LEU A 42 6.04 9.68 -13.97
C LEU A 42 5.06 10.85 -13.83
N ILE A 43 3.91 10.78 -14.51
CA ILE A 43 2.84 11.78 -14.39
C ILE A 43 2.40 11.91 -12.94
N GLY A 44 2.09 10.78 -12.28
CA GLY A 44 1.65 10.78 -10.89
C GLY A 44 2.68 11.37 -9.92
N GLY A 45 3.95 11.00 -10.10
CA GLY A 45 5.06 11.48 -9.30
C GLY A 45 5.32 12.97 -9.46
N LEU A 46 5.28 13.48 -10.70
CA LEU A 46 5.44 14.91 -10.99
C LEU A 46 4.29 15.74 -10.41
N LEU A 47 3.06 15.25 -10.47
CA LEU A 47 1.90 15.91 -9.85
C LEU A 47 1.98 15.91 -8.31
N GLY A 48 2.56 14.87 -7.71
CA GLY A 48 2.77 14.78 -6.27
C GLY A 48 3.92 15.64 -5.74
N LEU A 49 4.93 15.91 -6.58
CA LEU A 49 6.19 16.55 -6.17
C LEU A 49 6.03 17.93 -5.49
N PRO A 50 5.17 18.86 -5.96
CA PRO A 50 4.98 20.15 -5.29
C PRO A 50 4.49 20.02 -3.83
N PHE A 51 3.75 18.96 -3.51
CA PHE A 51 3.20 18.74 -2.18
C PHE A 51 4.23 18.23 -1.17
N VAL A 52 5.35 17.68 -1.64
CA VAL A 52 6.49 17.24 -0.79
C VAL A 52 7.03 18.41 0.03
N LEU A 53 7.00 19.63 -0.53
CA LEU A 53 7.45 20.85 0.16
C LEU A 53 6.64 21.15 1.44
N LYS A 54 5.40 20.66 1.54
CA LYS A 54 4.56 20.80 2.75
C LYS A 54 5.06 19.95 3.93
N GLU A 55 5.87 18.93 3.64
CA GLU A 55 6.39 17.97 4.64
C GLU A 55 7.86 18.19 4.98
N ARG A 56 8.53 19.18 4.39
CA ARG A 56 9.97 19.43 4.58
C ARG A 56 10.40 19.68 6.03
N ARG A 57 9.46 20.08 6.89
CA ARG A 57 9.70 20.38 8.30
C ARG A 57 9.45 19.17 9.22
N LEU A 58 8.94 18.07 8.68
CA LEU A 58 8.72 16.86 9.45
C LEU A 58 10.06 16.14 9.64
N PRO A 59 10.45 15.81 10.88
CA PRO A 59 11.72 15.15 11.14
C PRO A 59 11.74 13.75 10.50
N ALA A 60 12.85 13.41 9.86
CA ALA A 60 13.12 12.05 9.42
C ALA A 60 13.65 11.24 10.61
N GLY A 61 12.78 10.44 11.22
CA GLY A 61 13.18 9.54 12.32
C GLY A 61 14.08 8.38 11.86
N PRO A 62 14.59 7.58 12.82
CA PRO A 62 15.35 6.37 12.52
C PRO A 62 14.61 5.46 11.54
N GLY A 63 15.34 4.82 10.63
CA GLY A 63 14.78 3.88 9.65
C GLY A 63 13.92 4.51 8.55
N TYR A 64 13.76 5.84 8.50
CA TYR A 64 12.92 6.54 7.53
C TYR A 64 13.22 6.15 6.07
N PHE A 65 14.48 6.24 5.66
CA PHE A 65 14.88 5.91 4.28
C PHE A 65 14.69 4.43 3.97
N SER A 66 14.97 3.53 4.93
CA SER A 66 14.73 2.09 4.75
C SER A 66 13.24 1.80 4.54
N SER A 67 12.37 2.40 5.36
CA SER A 67 10.92 2.28 5.22
C SER A 67 10.41 2.85 3.88
N LEU A 68 10.92 4.02 3.49
CA LEU A 68 10.55 4.67 2.22
C LEU A 68 10.98 3.82 1.01
N THR A 69 12.18 3.23 1.04
CA THR A 69 12.67 2.32 0.01
C THR A 69 11.82 1.06 -0.08
N LYS A 70 11.46 0.44 1.05
CA LYS A 70 10.58 -0.75 1.06
C LYS A 70 9.23 -0.46 0.41
N VAL A 71 8.59 0.66 0.79
CA VAL A 71 7.32 1.10 0.19
C VAL A 71 7.49 1.31 -1.31
N GLY A 72 8.55 2.02 -1.74
CA GLY A 72 8.81 2.30 -3.15
C GLY A 72 9.05 1.04 -3.99
N VAL A 73 9.88 0.10 -3.50
CA VAL A 73 10.21 -1.14 -4.20
C VAL A 73 8.98 -2.06 -4.29
N LEU A 74 8.27 -2.27 -3.18
CA LEU A 74 7.05 -3.09 -3.19
C LEU A 74 5.99 -2.49 -4.11
N PHE A 75 5.82 -1.17 -4.11
CA PHE A 75 4.92 -0.48 -5.04
C PHE A 75 5.32 -0.74 -6.50
N ALA A 76 6.58 -0.52 -6.85
CA ALA A 76 7.08 -0.68 -8.22
C ALA A 76 6.89 -2.11 -8.74
N ILE A 77 7.14 -3.13 -7.89
CA ILE A 77 6.88 -4.53 -8.24
C ILE A 77 5.37 -4.77 -8.43
N SER A 78 4.56 -4.34 -7.46
CA SER A 78 3.11 -4.57 -7.47
C SER A 78 2.43 -3.97 -8.71
N ILE A 79 2.75 -2.71 -9.00
CA ILE A 79 2.16 -1.96 -10.11
C ILE A 79 2.63 -2.45 -11.48
N THR A 80 3.86 -2.97 -11.56
CA THR A 80 4.39 -3.61 -12.77
C THR A 80 3.69 -4.93 -13.05
N LEU A 81 3.57 -5.80 -12.04
CA LEU A 81 2.84 -7.06 -12.16
C LEU A 81 1.37 -6.83 -12.51
N GLN A 82 0.74 -5.80 -11.91
CA GLN A 82 -0.62 -5.41 -12.26
C GLN A 82 -0.73 -5.06 -13.75
N GLN A 83 0.14 -4.20 -14.27
CA GLN A 83 0.04 -3.80 -15.68
C GLN A 83 0.28 -4.99 -16.63
N LEU A 84 1.19 -5.91 -16.26
CA LEU A 84 1.46 -7.12 -17.03
C LEU A 84 0.25 -8.07 -17.08
N CYS A 85 -0.63 -8.09 -16.07
CA CYS A 85 -1.80 -8.95 -16.07
C CYS A 85 -2.73 -8.64 -17.25
N TYR A 86 -2.87 -7.35 -17.60
CA TYR A 86 -3.72 -6.88 -18.70
C TYR A 86 -3.23 -7.30 -20.08
N LEU A 87 -2.04 -7.89 -20.23
CA LEU A 87 -1.62 -8.52 -21.49
C LEU A 87 -2.47 -9.76 -21.83
N GLY A 88 -2.99 -10.47 -20.82
CA GLY A 88 -3.73 -11.72 -21.01
C GLY A 88 -5.10 -11.77 -20.34
N ALA A 89 -5.29 -11.07 -19.22
CA ALA A 89 -6.54 -11.11 -18.46
C ALA A 89 -7.62 -10.19 -19.04
N ALA A 90 -8.89 -10.58 -18.88
CA ALA A 90 -10.04 -9.70 -19.06
C ALA A 90 -10.07 -8.62 -17.95
N VAL A 91 -10.76 -7.50 -18.18
CA VAL A 91 -10.76 -6.39 -17.21
C VAL A 91 -11.49 -6.79 -15.93
N THR A 92 -12.61 -7.52 -16.06
CA THR A 92 -13.35 -8.07 -14.91
C THR A 92 -12.47 -9.02 -14.08
N ASN A 93 -11.82 -9.99 -14.73
CA ASN A 93 -10.94 -10.96 -14.06
C ASN A 93 -9.74 -10.27 -13.37
N ALA A 94 -9.07 -9.34 -14.04
CA ALA A 94 -7.95 -8.60 -13.46
C ALA A 94 -8.39 -7.81 -12.20
N SER A 95 -9.54 -7.14 -12.26
CA SER A 95 -10.09 -6.35 -11.15
C SER A 95 -10.40 -7.24 -9.93
N PHE A 96 -11.01 -8.41 -10.16
CA PHE A 96 -11.22 -9.43 -9.14
C PHE A 96 -9.90 -9.94 -8.54
N LEU A 97 -9.00 -10.43 -9.39
CA LEU A 97 -7.79 -11.12 -8.95
C LEU A 97 -6.86 -10.20 -8.19
N VAL A 98 -6.74 -8.93 -8.57
CA VAL A 98 -6.02 -7.91 -7.79
C VAL A 98 -6.70 -7.64 -6.46
N SER A 99 -8.04 -7.60 -6.44
CA SER A 99 -8.83 -7.37 -5.20
C SER A 99 -8.71 -8.51 -4.18
N THR A 100 -8.17 -9.67 -4.54
CA THR A 100 -7.83 -10.75 -3.58
C THR A 100 -6.82 -10.29 -2.52
N ALA A 101 -6.11 -9.18 -2.75
CA ALA A 101 -5.34 -8.47 -1.74
C ALA A 101 -6.16 -8.19 -0.46
N THR A 102 -7.49 -8.10 -0.55
CA THR A 102 -8.42 -7.99 0.58
C THR A 102 -8.29 -9.13 1.60
N VAL A 103 -8.02 -10.35 1.14
CA VAL A 103 -7.80 -11.52 2.03
C VAL A 103 -6.33 -11.64 2.41
N ILE A 104 -5.43 -11.33 1.48
CA ILE A 104 -3.98 -11.49 1.70
C ILE A 104 -3.47 -10.44 2.70
N THR A 105 -3.98 -9.21 2.67
CA THR A 105 -3.51 -8.10 3.50
C THR A 105 -3.71 -8.34 4.99
N PRO A 106 -4.89 -8.76 5.48
CA PRO A 106 -5.07 -9.08 6.89
C PRO A 106 -4.19 -10.25 7.37
N LEU A 107 -3.97 -11.25 6.52
CA LEU A 107 -3.05 -12.36 6.82
C LEU A 107 -1.60 -11.87 6.91
N ALA A 108 -1.16 -11.06 5.94
CA ALA A 108 0.16 -10.45 5.95
C ALA A 108 0.35 -9.52 7.16
N ALA A 109 -0.65 -8.73 7.51
CA ALA A 109 -0.63 -7.86 8.69
C ALA A 109 -0.51 -8.68 9.98
N TRP A 110 -1.25 -9.79 10.09
CA TRP A 110 -1.15 -10.67 11.24
C TRP A 110 0.25 -11.30 11.37
N LEU A 111 0.80 -11.82 10.28
CA LEU A 111 2.09 -12.51 10.29
C LEU A 111 3.28 -11.56 10.46
N LEU A 112 3.26 -10.38 9.85
CA LEU A 112 4.40 -9.46 9.81
C LEU A 112 4.44 -8.47 10.97
N ILE A 113 3.26 -8.06 11.47
CA ILE A 113 3.14 -7.03 12.51
C ILE A 113 2.21 -7.41 13.66
N GLY A 114 1.73 -8.66 13.70
CA GLY A 114 0.88 -9.15 14.80
C GLY A 114 -0.55 -8.59 14.83
N GLU A 115 -0.99 -7.89 13.78
CA GLU A 115 -2.34 -7.30 13.70
C GLU A 115 -3.37 -8.39 13.39
N ARG A 116 -4.01 -8.94 14.43
CA ARG A 116 -5.01 -10.01 14.26
C ARG A 116 -6.29 -9.48 13.60
N PRO A 117 -6.79 -10.12 12.52
CA PRO A 117 -8.06 -9.75 11.92
C PRO A 117 -9.21 -10.01 12.88
N THR A 118 -10.20 -9.12 12.89
CA THR A 118 -11.45 -9.36 13.62
C THR A 118 -12.30 -10.39 12.87
N ALA A 119 -13.21 -11.06 13.59
CA ALA A 119 -14.14 -12.01 12.97
C ALA A 119 -14.97 -11.35 11.85
N ASN A 120 -15.46 -10.11 12.07
CA ASN A 120 -16.20 -9.36 11.06
C ASN A 120 -15.36 -9.12 9.80
N LEU A 121 -14.09 -8.72 9.95
CA LEU A 121 -13.20 -8.49 8.83
C LEU A 121 -12.88 -9.78 8.06
N ALA A 122 -12.67 -10.90 8.76
CA ALA A 122 -12.43 -12.19 8.13
C ALA A 122 -13.65 -12.69 7.33
N VAL A 123 -14.86 -12.55 7.90
CA VAL A 123 -16.12 -12.88 7.22
C VAL A 123 -16.32 -12.00 5.99
N ALA A 124 -16.12 -10.68 6.13
CA ALA A 124 -16.25 -9.74 5.02
C ALA A 124 -15.25 -10.05 3.89
N ALA A 125 -13.99 -10.35 4.22
CA ALA A 125 -12.98 -10.72 3.23
C ALA A 125 -13.36 -12.01 2.48
N GLY A 126 -13.91 -13.01 3.18
CA GLY A 126 -14.45 -14.22 2.54
C GLY A 126 -15.64 -13.96 1.62
N LEU A 127 -16.58 -13.12 2.05
CA LEU A 127 -17.72 -12.70 1.24
C LEU A 127 -17.28 -11.91 -0.01
N ILE A 128 -16.24 -11.10 0.10
CA ILE A 128 -15.69 -10.34 -1.03
C ILE A 128 -15.09 -11.29 -2.07
N VAL A 129 -14.35 -12.32 -1.67
CA VAL A 129 -13.85 -13.32 -2.63
C VAL A 129 -14.99 -14.07 -3.28
N LEU A 130 -15.99 -14.51 -2.51
CA LEU A 130 -17.16 -15.18 -3.06
C LEU A 130 -17.90 -14.28 -4.07
N GLY A 131 -18.16 -13.04 -3.69
CA GLY A 131 -18.83 -12.08 -4.56
C GLY A 131 -18.03 -11.78 -5.82
N ALA A 132 -16.70 -11.72 -5.74
CA ALA A 132 -15.85 -11.43 -6.89
C ALA A 132 -15.66 -12.65 -7.82
N LEU A 133 -15.72 -13.88 -7.28
CA LEU A 133 -15.82 -15.11 -8.07
C LEU A 133 -17.13 -15.15 -8.88
N LEU A 134 -18.25 -14.79 -8.25
CA LEU A 134 -19.54 -14.67 -8.93
C LEU A 134 -19.52 -13.55 -9.98
N LEU A 135 -18.83 -12.44 -9.70
CA LEU A 135 -18.66 -11.31 -10.61
C LEU A 135 -17.90 -11.68 -11.89
N SER A 136 -16.98 -12.63 -11.80
CA SER A 136 -16.12 -13.07 -12.91
C SER A 136 -16.68 -14.28 -13.66
N ASP A 137 -17.90 -14.73 -13.35
CA ASP A 137 -18.50 -15.98 -13.86
C ASP A 137 -17.66 -17.25 -13.61
N GLY A 138 -16.77 -17.22 -12.60
CA GLY A 138 -15.86 -18.32 -12.26
C GLY A 138 -14.41 -18.11 -12.70
N ILE A 139 -13.67 -19.21 -12.81
CA ILE A 139 -12.23 -19.24 -13.16
C ILE A 139 -12.02 -20.12 -14.41
N ASP A 140 -12.90 -20.01 -15.40
CA ASP A 140 -12.71 -20.72 -16.66
C ASP A 140 -11.61 -20.05 -17.49
N GLY A 141 -10.65 -20.85 -17.97
CA GLY A 141 -9.57 -20.36 -18.83
C GLY A 141 -8.44 -19.61 -18.12
N PHE A 142 -8.16 -19.93 -16.84
CA PHE A 142 -7.06 -19.34 -16.08
C PHE A 142 -5.74 -19.31 -16.86
N GLY A 143 -5.22 -18.10 -17.07
CA GLY A 143 -4.04 -17.87 -17.92
C GLY A 143 -2.87 -17.21 -17.18
N GLY A 144 -1.79 -16.93 -17.93
CA GLY A 144 -0.62 -16.23 -17.40
C GLY A 144 -0.92 -14.82 -16.88
N GLY A 145 -1.89 -14.12 -17.49
CA GLY A 145 -2.36 -12.82 -17.01
C GLY A 145 -2.97 -12.92 -15.61
N ASP A 146 -3.81 -13.92 -15.38
CA ASP A 146 -4.49 -14.14 -14.10
C ASP A 146 -3.49 -14.48 -12.99
N LEU A 147 -2.51 -15.34 -13.27
CA LEU A 147 -1.42 -15.62 -12.33
C LEU A 147 -0.66 -14.35 -11.95
N THR A 148 -0.38 -13.49 -12.94
CA THR A 148 0.33 -12.23 -12.70
C THR A 148 -0.51 -11.27 -11.86
N ALA A 149 -1.84 -11.26 -12.00
CA ALA A 149 -2.75 -10.50 -11.16
C ALA A 149 -2.72 -10.97 -9.69
N ILE A 150 -2.72 -12.29 -9.45
CA ILE A 150 -2.61 -12.85 -8.08
C ILE A 150 -1.26 -12.50 -7.45
N LEU A 151 -0.17 -12.61 -8.22
CA LEU A 151 1.16 -12.21 -7.73
C LEU A 151 1.20 -10.71 -7.40
N SER A 152 0.58 -9.87 -8.23
CA SER A 152 0.41 -8.44 -7.95
C SER A 152 -0.38 -8.22 -6.65
N ALA A 153 -1.48 -8.94 -6.43
CA ALA A 153 -2.29 -8.84 -5.21
C ALA A 153 -1.47 -9.16 -3.95
N ALA A 154 -0.63 -10.19 -4.01
CA ALA A 154 0.27 -10.54 -2.91
C ALA A 154 1.31 -9.44 -2.63
N CYS A 155 1.92 -8.87 -3.68
CA CYS A 155 2.83 -7.75 -3.52
C CYS A 155 2.13 -6.49 -2.98
N TYR A 156 0.91 -6.20 -3.45
CA TYR A 156 0.11 -5.07 -2.95
C TYR A 156 -0.29 -5.26 -1.48
N ALA A 157 -0.57 -6.48 -1.04
CA ALA A 157 -0.82 -6.77 0.37
C ALA A 157 0.39 -6.43 1.25
N LEU A 158 1.59 -6.85 0.83
CA LEU A 158 2.84 -6.49 1.52
C LEU A 158 3.08 -4.98 1.49
N TRP A 159 2.87 -4.34 0.33
CA TRP A 159 2.97 -2.89 0.18
C TRP A 159 2.01 -2.16 1.12
N MET A 160 0.76 -2.57 1.23
CA MET A 160 -0.24 -1.95 2.11
C MET A 160 0.17 -2.06 3.59
N VAL A 161 0.72 -3.19 4.02
CA VAL A 161 1.20 -3.36 5.39
C VAL A 161 2.39 -2.44 5.67
N GLU A 162 3.40 -2.43 4.79
CA GLU A 162 4.58 -1.58 4.94
C GLU A 162 4.25 -0.08 4.80
N LEU A 163 3.31 0.28 3.93
CA LEU A 163 2.81 1.64 3.82
C LEU A 163 2.08 2.08 5.09
N GLY A 164 1.25 1.21 5.67
CA GLY A 164 0.61 1.45 6.97
C GLY A 164 1.65 1.67 8.09
N ARG A 165 2.72 0.87 8.14
CA ARG A 165 3.84 1.09 9.08
C ARG A 165 4.52 2.43 8.84
N HIS A 166 4.83 2.77 7.59
CA HIS A 166 5.45 4.03 7.21
C HIS A 166 4.58 5.23 7.63
N MET A 167 3.27 5.15 7.37
CA MET A 167 2.31 6.19 7.75
C MET A 167 2.20 6.37 9.26
N ARG A 168 2.25 5.28 10.05
CA ARG A 168 2.25 5.37 11.51
C ARG A 168 3.52 5.97 12.08
N ALA A 169 4.69 5.60 11.54
CA ALA A 169 5.98 6.02 12.08
C ALA A 169 6.39 7.43 11.63
N HIS A 170 6.08 7.82 10.39
CA HIS A 170 6.65 9.03 9.78
C HIS A 170 5.61 10.06 9.35
N GLN A 171 4.36 9.65 9.06
CA GLN A 171 3.26 10.55 8.68
C GLN A 171 3.56 11.49 7.50
N ARG A 172 4.33 11.02 6.49
CA ARG A 172 4.71 11.77 5.28
C ARG A 172 4.06 11.23 3.99
N PRO A 173 2.73 11.34 3.82
CA PRO A 173 2.05 10.78 2.67
C PRO A 173 2.51 11.37 1.32
N PHE A 174 2.75 12.67 1.21
CA PHE A 174 3.14 13.27 -0.07
C PHE A 174 4.52 12.83 -0.52
N THR A 175 5.48 12.75 0.42
CA THR A 175 6.82 12.23 0.16
C THR A 175 6.78 10.75 -0.21
N ALA A 176 5.98 9.94 0.50
CA ALA A 176 5.81 8.52 0.19
C ALA A 176 5.21 8.31 -1.22
N SER A 177 4.14 9.04 -1.57
CA SER A 177 3.53 9.00 -2.91
C SER A 177 4.50 9.44 -4.01
N ALA A 178 5.14 10.61 -3.88
CA ALA A 178 6.06 11.07 -4.90
C ALA A 178 7.25 10.11 -5.09
N THR A 179 7.82 9.60 -3.99
CA THR A 179 8.98 8.70 -4.05
C THR A 179 8.63 7.36 -4.68
N GLN A 180 7.51 6.74 -4.30
CA GLN A 180 7.13 5.44 -4.87
C GLN A 180 6.75 5.55 -6.34
N PHE A 181 6.09 6.64 -6.76
CA PHE A 181 5.73 6.85 -8.17
C PHE A 181 6.97 7.16 -9.01
N LEU A 182 7.81 8.11 -8.60
CA LEU A 182 9.04 8.43 -9.33
C LEU A 182 10.03 7.24 -9.34
N GLY A 183 10.09 6.48 -8.25
CA GLY A 183 10.89 5.24 -8.17
C GLY A 183 10.39 4.17 -9.14
N ALA A 184 9.07 3.95 -9.20
CA ALA A 184 8.48 3.04 -10.19
C ALA A 184 8.71 3.51 -11.63
N ALA A 185 8.63 4.82 -11.89
CA ALA A 185 8.93 5.41 -13.19
C ALA A 185 10.39 5.20 -13.60
N ALA A 186 11.32 5.47 -12.67
CA ALA A 186 12.76 5.29 -12.88
C ALA A 186 13.14 3.82 -13.10
N PHE A 187 12.39 2.88 -12.52
CA PHE A 187 12.54 1.45 -12.76
C PHE A 187 11.95 1.02 -14.11
N ALA A 188 10.70 1.39 -14.40
CA ALA A 188 9.95 0.82 -15.52
C ALA A 188 10.26 1.50 -16.87
N LEU A 189 10.47 2.83 -16.91
CA LEU A 189 10.69 3.55 -18.17
C LEU A 189 11.94 3.07 -18.93
N PRO A 190 13.13 2.90 -18.30
CA PRO A 190 14.30 2.42 -19.02
C PRO A 190 14.08 1.02 -19.59
N LEU A 191 13.42 0.13 -18.84
CA LEU A 191 13.13 -1.22 -19.30
C LEU A 191 12.07 -1.24 -20.42
N GLY A 192 11.06 -0.37 -20.37
CA GLY A 192 10.08 -0.20 -21.44
C GLY A 192 10.69 0.35 -22.73
N ALA A 193 11.63 1.30 -22.61
CA ALA A 193 12.36 1.82 -23.77
C ALA A 193 13.13 0.72 -24.54
N LEU A 194 13.63 -0.30 -23.83
CA LEU A 194 14.31 -1.45 -24.44
C LEU A 194 13.35 -2.37 -25.22
N GLN A 195 12.02 -2.27 -25.01
CA GLN A 195 11.04 -3.08 -25.74
C GLN A 195 10.69 -2.52 -27.14
N GLY A 196 11.17 -1.31 -27.47
CA GLY A 196 11.04 -0.73 -28.81
C GLY A 196 9.66 -0.18 -29.18
N LYS A 197 8.65 -0.25 -28.29
CA LYS A 197 7.31 0.34 -28.51
C LYS A 197 7.20 1.79 -28.05
N LEU A 198 8.13 2.27 -27.24
CA LEU A 198 8.10 3.64 -26.73
C LEU A 198 8.57 4.63 -27.81
N SER A 199 7.63 5.44 -28.32
CA SER A 199 7.91 6.52 -29.27
C SER A 199 7.03 7.74 -28.98
N PRO A 200 7.40 8.96 -29.40
CA PRO A 200 6.55 10.14 -29.22
C PRO A 200 5.14 9.98 -29.82
N ALA A 201 5.03 9.30 -30.96
CA ALA A 201 3.74 9.00 -31.59
C ALA A 201 2.89 8.05 -30.75
N ALA A 202 3.50 6.99 -30.20
CA ALA A 202 2.82 6.04 -29.31
C ALA A 202 2.35 6.72 -28.01
N VAL A 203 3.17 7.60 -27.43
CA VAL A 203 2.81 8.38 -26.24
C VAL A 203 1.65 9.33 -26.51
N PHE A 204 1.64 9.99 -27.67
CA PHE A 204 0.54 10.86 -28.07
C PHE A 204 -0.76 10.07 -28.29
N ALA A 205 -0.69 8.92 -28.95
CA ALA A 205 -1.83 8.04 -29.16
C ALA A 205 -2.43 7.52 -27.83
N ALA A 206 -1.56 7.16 -26.88
CA ALA A 206 -1.93 6.73 -25.52
C ALA A 206 -2.34 7.89 -24.58
N GLY A 207 -2.38 9.13 -25.07
CA GLY A 207 -2.58 10.33 -24.24
C GLY A 207 -3.82 10.28 -23.34
N PRO A 208 -5.01 9.91 -23.84
CA PRO A 208 -6.22 9.81 -23.03
C PRO A 208 -6.09 8.76 -21.89
N GLU A 209 -5.56 7.57 -22.20
CA GLU A 209 -5.33 6.54 -21.20
C GLU A 209 -4.29 6.98 -20.17
N LEU A 210 -3.19 7.59 -20.60
CA LEU A 210 -2.16 8.10 -19.70
C LEU A 210 -2.68 9.22 -18.80
N ALA A 211 -3.63 10.04 -19.27
CA ALA A 211 -4.29 11.03 -18.42
C ALA A 211 -5.15 10.35 -17.34
N VAL A 212 -5.96 9.36 -17.72
CA VAL A 212 -6.77 8.58 -16.76
C VAL A 212 -5.86 7.86 -15.75
N LEU A 213 -4.84 7.16 -16.25
CA LEU A 213 -3.95 6.33 -15.44
C LEU A 213 -3.00 7.15 -14.58
N GLY A 214 -2.38 8.19 -15.12
CA GLY A 214 -1.40 9.01 -14.41
C GLY A 214 -2.04 9.97 -13.42
N VAL A 215 -3.12 10.65 -13.81
CA VAL A 215 -3.77 11.66 -12.97
C VAL A 215 -4.72 11.00 -11.97
N PHE A 216 -5.71 10.26 -12.47
CA PHE A 216 -6.81 9.79 -11.62
C PHE A 216 -6.45 8.51 -10.87
N SER A 217 -5.92 7.50 -11.57
CA SER A 217 -5.53 6.24 -10.93
C SER A 217 -4.24 6.36 -10.12
N THR A 218 -3.24 7.09 -10.60
CA THR A 218 -1.92 7.17 -9.94
C THR A 218 -1.81 8.31 -8.93
N ALA A 219 -1.85 9.58 -9.38
CA ALA A 219 -1.71 10.71 -8.44
C ALA A 219 -2.85 10.76 -7.41
N ILE A 220 -4.10 10.70 -7.86
CA ILE A 220 -5.27 10.90 -6.99
C ILE A 220 -5.58 9.64 -6.18
N ALA A 221 -5.86 8.50 -6.80
CA ALA A 221 -6.33 7.32 -6.07
C ALA A 221 -5.26 6.70 -5.15
N PHE A 222 -4.02 6.46 -5.63
CA PHE A 222 -2.94 6.01 -4.73
C PHE A 222 -2.52 7.10 -3.73
N GLY A 223 -2.61 8.38 -4.09
CA GLY A 223 -2.39 9.49 -3.14
C GLY A 223 -3.42 9.50 -2.01
N ILE A 224 -4.70 9.30 -2.35
CA ILE A 224 -5.79 9.13 -1.38
C ILE A 224 -5.52 7.92 -0.48
N GLN A 225 -5.21 6.76 -1.07
CA GLN A 225 -4.91 5.54 -0.31
C GLN A 225 -3.76 5.74 0.69
N THR A 226 -2.69 6.41 0.24
CA THR A 226 -1.51 6.75 1.06
C THR A 226 -1.91 7.66 2.22
N ALA A 227 -2.69 8.71 1.95
CA ALA A 227 -3.14 9.64 2.99
C ALA A 227 -4.15 8.99 3.96
N ALA A 228 -5.04 8.14 3.46
CA ALA A 228 -6.08 7.47 4.23
C ALA A 228 -5.51 6.45 5.22
N GLN A 229 -4.43 5.74 4.88
CA GLN A 229 -3.77 4.78 5.79
C GLN A 229 -3.11 5.41 7.02
N ARG A 230 -3.08 6.74 7.14
CA ARG A 230 -2.78 7.42 8.41
C ARG A 230 -3.92 7.30 9.43
N PHE A 231 -5.13 7.00 8.97
CA PHE A 231 -6.37 7.02 9.75
C PHE A 231 -7.12 5.68 9.71
N THR A 232 -6.61 4.67 9.00
CA THR A 232 -7.17 3.32 8.93
C THR A 232 -6.05 2.28 8.88
N THR A 233 -6.35 1.02 9.21
CA THR A 233 -5.37 -0.07 9.11
C THR A 233 -5.27 -0.58 7.68
N ALA A 234 -4.17 -1.29 7.36
CA ALA A 234 -3.99 -1.91 6.05
C ALA A 234 -5.12 -2.89 5.74
N SER A 235 -5.52 -3.69 6.74
CA SER A 235 -6.61 -4.66 6.66
C SER A 235 -7.95 -4.01 6.32
N HIS A 236 -8.31 -2.93 7.02
CA HIS A 236 -9.55 -2.19 6.74
C HIS A 236 -9.51 -1.48 5.39
N ALA A 237 -8.38 -0.88 5.03
CA ALA A 237 -8.21 -0.25 3.73
C ALA A 237 -8.41 -1.24 2.59
N ALA A 238 -7.77 -2.41 2.67
CA ALA A 238 -7.85 -3.46 1.66
C ALA A 238 -9.29 -3.91 1.39
N VAL A 239 -10.09 -4.10 2.45
CA VAL A 239 -11.52 -4.42 2.33
C VAL A 239 -12.28 -3.32 1.59
N ILE A 240 -12.10 -2.05 1.97
CA ILE A 240 -12.87 -0.96 1.36
C ILE A 240 -12.51 -0.80 -0.12
N VAL A 241 -11.22 -0.89 -0.46
CA VAL A 241 -10.78 -0.73 -1.85
C VAL A 241 -11.10 -1.92 -2.74
N SER A 242 -11.53 -3.05 -2.18
CA SER A 242 -12.05 -4.18 -2.95
C SER A 242 -13.30 -3.84 -3.76
N ALA A 243 -13.97 -2.70 -3.47
CA ALA A 243 -15.01 -2.14 -4.33
C ALA A 243 -14.52 -1.91 -5.78
N GLU A 244 -13.20 -1.83 -6.00
CA GLU A 244 -12.58 -1.78 -7.33
C GLU A 244 -13.12 -2.88 -8.25
N SER A 245 -13.31 -4.10 -7.74
CA SER A 245 -13.87 -5.21 -8.54
C SER A 245 -15.23 -4.85 -9.15
N VAL A 246 -16.11 -4.23 -8.36
CA VAL A 246 -17.46 -3.85 -8.79
C VAL A 246 -17.41 -2.75 -9.85
N PHE A 247 -16.60 -1.73 -9.61
CA PHE A 247 -16.43 -0.64 -10.57
C PHE A 247 -15.70 -1.08 -11.84
N GLY A 248 -14.76 -2.03 -11.73
CA GLY A 248 -14.05 -2.64 -12.85
C GLY A 248 -14.98 -3.45 -13.74
N ALA A 249 -15.80 -4.31 -13.17
CA ALA A 249 -16.82 -5.06 -13.92
C ALA A 249 -17.85 -4.13 -14.58
N LEU A 250 -18.28 -3.07 -13.87
CA LEU A 250 -19.16 -2.05 -14.43
C LEU A 250 -18.52 -1.32 -15.62
N ALA A 251 -17.26 -0.91 -15.48
CA ALA A 251 -16.51 -0.25 -16.55
C ALA A 251 -16.33 -1.18 -17.76
N ALA A 252 -15.98 -2.45 -17.53
CA ALA A 252 -15.83 -3.43 -18.58
C ALA A 252 -17.15 -3.68 -19.33
N THR A 253 -18.27 -3.74 -18.60
CA THR A 253 -19.60 -3.88 -19.20
C THR A 253 -19.95 -2.67 -20.08
N ILE A 254 -19.73 -1.44 -19.58
CA ILE A 254 -20.11 -0.21 -20.30
C ILE A 254 -19.20 0.07 -21.50
N PHE A 255 -17.88 -0.04 -21.32
CA PHE A 255 -16.89 0.43 -22.30
C PHE A 255 -16.36 -0.67 -23.21
N LEU A 256 -16.34 -1.93 -22.76
CA LEU A 256 -15.82 -3.07 -23.53
C LEU A 256 -16.91 -4.05 -23.95
N GLY A 257 -18.15 -3.88 -23.47
CA GLY A 257 -19.26 -4.78 -23.77
C GLY A 257 -19.11 -6.18 -23.13
N GLU A 258 -18.30 -6.31 -22.08
CA GLU A 258 -18.24 -7.55 -21.29
C GLU A 258 -19.64 -7.85 -20.71
N ARG A 259 -20.13 -9.10 -20.83
CA ARG A 259 -21.47 -9.45 -20.38
C ARG A 259 -21.48 -9.62 -18.87
N SER A 260 -22.35 -8.89 -18.16
CA SER A 260 -22.62 -9.16 -16.75
C SER A 260 -23.71 -10.22 -16.62
N SER A 261 -23.41 -11.37 -16.02
CA SER A 261 -24.43 -12.36 -15.69
C SER A 261 -25.29 -11.92 -14.48
N PRO A 262 -26.49 -12.51 -14.28
CA PRO A 262 -27.25 -12.33 -13.04
C PRO A 262 -26.46 -12.74 -11.79
N ALA A 263 -25.57 -13.74 -11.91
CA ALA A 263 -24.68 -14.13 -10.83
C ALA A 263 -23.68 -13.01 -10.52
N GLY A 264 -23.18 -12.31 -11.54
CA GLY A 264 -22.29 -11.16 -11.35
C GLY A 264 -22.96 -9.99 -10.64
N ALA A 265 -24.24 -9.72 -10.94
CA ALA A 265 -25.01 -8.70 -10.21
C ALA A 265 -25.16 -9.05 -8.71
N LEU A 266 -25.43 -10.32 -8.39
CA LEU A 266 -25.45 -10.81 -7.01
C LEU A 266 -24.07 -10.69 -6.35
N GLY A 267 -23.01 -11.03 -7.09
CA GLY A 267 -21.63 -10.89 -6.64
C GLY A 267 -21.26 -9.45 -6.25
N ALA A 268 -21.64 -8.48 -7.09
CA ALA A 268 -21.47 -7.06 -6.79
C ALA A 268 -22.21 -6.63 -5.51
N ALA A 269 -23.45 -7.08 -5.32
CA ALA A 269 -24.23 -6.78 -4.12
C ALA A 269 -23.58 -7.37 -2.85
N ILE A 270 -23.05 -8.59 -2.92
CA ILE A 270 -22.34 -9.23 -1.81
C ILE A 270 -21.08 -8.43 -1.43
N ILE A 271 -20.27 -8.01 -2.41
CA ILE A 271 -19.06 -7.21 -2.17
C ILE A 271 -19.44 -5.90 -1.47
N LEU A 272 -20.41 -5.15 -2.01
CA LEU A 272 -20.82 -3.88 -1.43
C LEU A 272 -21.38 -4.05 -0.01
N GLY A 273 -22.17 -5.11 0.24
CA GLY A 273 -22.68 -5.43 1.57
C GLY A 273 -21.58 -5.74 2.58
N ALA A 274 -20.56 -6.51 2.18
CA ALA A 274 -19.40 -6.83 3.01
C ALA A 274 -18.55 -5.58 3.34
N ILE A 275 -18.41 -4.66 2.38
CA ILE A 275 -17.70 -3.39 2.63
C ILE A 275 -18.47 -2.51 3.61
N LEU A 276 -19.80 -2.43 3.46
CA LEU A 276 -20.65 -1.66 4.38
C LEU A 276 -20.60 -2.23 5.80
N SER A 277 -20.57 -3.56 5.97
CA SER A 277 -20.49 -4.19 7.30
C SER A 277 -19.16 -3.87 8.00
N VAL A 278 -18.04 -3.77 7.27
CA VAL A 278 -16.75 -3.36 7.83
C VAL A 278 -16.70 -1.86 8.09
N ALA A 279 -17.25 -1.05 7.20
CA ALA A 279 -17.30 0.41 7.37
C ALA A 279 -18.17 0.84 8.56
N ALA A 280 -19.25 0.10 8.87
CA ALA A 280 -20.14 0.40 9.99
C ALA A 280 -19.56 0.05 11.37
N ASN A 281 -18.70 -0.97 11.46
CA ASN A 281 -18.16 -1.46 12.73
C ASN A 281 -16.92 -0.69 13.23
N GLY A 282 -16.44 0.29 12.45
CA GLY A 282 -15.26 1.10 12.76
C GLY A 282 -13.94 0.31 12.75
N THR A 283 -12.83 1.00 12.62
CA THR A 283 -11.49 0.40 12.72
C THR A 283 -11.21 0.05 14.18
N PRO A 284 -10.84 -1.21 14.50
CA PRO A 284 -10.26 -1.50 15.79
C PRO A 284 -9.04 -0.60 15.97
N ARG A 285 -9.06 0.29 16.97
CA ARG A 285 -7.87 1.03 17.35
C ARG A 285 -6.77 0.01 17.62
N ALA A 286 -5.73 0.00 16.78
CA ALA A 286 -4.54 -0.79 17.04
C ALA A 286 -4.09 -0.47 18.48
N ARG A 287 -4.17 -1.47 19.38
CA ARG A 287 -3.51 -1.36 20.69
C ARG A 287 -2.08 -0.96 20.39
N ALA A 288 -1.63 0.20 20.87
CA ALA A 288 -0.25 0.61 20.77
C ALA A 288 0.59 -0.56 21.31
N GLY A 289 1.22 -1.30 20.40
CA GLY A 289 2.20 -2.29 20.78
C GLY A 289 3.24 -1.56 21.60
N ARG A 290 3.58 -2.11 22.77
CA ARG A 290 4.80 -1.71 23.47
C ARG A 290 5.93 -1.69 22.44
N PRO A 291 6.80 -0.67 22.43
CA PRO A 291 7.95 -0.69 21.53
C PRO A 291 8.71 -1.99 21.76
N ASP A 292 8.76 -2.82 20.73
CA ASP A 292 9.56 -4.04 20.73
C ASP A 292 11.00 -3.64 21.03
N SER A 293 11.56 -4.20 22.11
CA SER A 293 12.89 -3.90 22.64
C SER A 293 14.04 -4.45 21.77
N PHE A 294 13.84 -4.53 20.45
CA PHE A 294 14.82 -5.10 19.52
C PHE A 294 15.88 -4.10 19.02
N ASP A 295 15.85 -2.84 19.47
CA ASP A 295 16.89 -1.83 19.20
C ASP A 295 17.78 -1.50 20.41
N ALA A 296 17.79 -2.34 21.45
CA ALA A 296 18.83 -2.26 22.47
C ALA A 296 20.15 -2.82 21.89
N ALA A 297 20.95 -1.94 21.29
CA ALA A 297 22.38 -2.20 21.12
C ALA A 297 22.95 -2.74 22.45
N PRO A 298 23.84 -3.75 22.44
CA PRO A 298 24.39 -4.27 23.68
C PRO A 298 25.14 -3.13 24.38
N VAL A 299 24.62 -2.75 25.55
CA VAL A 299 25.36 -1.93 26.49
C VAL A 299 26.59 -2.75 26.87
N VAL A 300 27.73 -2.42 26.26
CA VAL A 300 29.02 -2.91 26.70
C VAL A 300 29.22 -2.34 28.10
N VAL A 301 28.93 -3.18 29.09
CA VAL A 301 29.26 -2.93 30.49
C VAL A 301 30.78 -2.80 30.56
N ALA A 302 31.28 -1.59 30.79
CA ALA A 302 32.69 -1.35 31.06
C ALA A 302 33.07 -2.16 32.32
N ALA A 303 33.99 -3.11 32.16
CA ALA A 303 34.55 -3.88 33.26
C ALA A 303 35.30 -2.94 34.23
N PRO A 304 35.26 -3.19 35.56
CA PRO A 304 36.02 -2.38 36.50
C PRO A 304 37.52 -2.68 36.33
N ALA A 305 38.32 -1.63 36.19
CA ALA A 305 39.76 -1.72 36.16
C ALA A 305 40.30 -2.33 37.48
N LEU A 306 40.93 -3.50 37.36
CA LEU A 306 41.82 -4.06 38.37
C LEU A 306 43.00 -3.10 38.59
N ARG A 307 43.01 -2.37 39.71
CA ARG A 307 44.23 -1.76 40.26
C ARG A 307 44.85 -2.74 41.24
N ALA A 308 45.99 -3.30 40.85
CA ALA A 308 46.92 -3.98 41.73
C ALA A 308 48.04 -2.99 42.15
N GLY A 309 48.42 -3.03 43.43
CA GLY A 309 49.48 -2.22 44.07
C GLY A 309 48.89 -0.96 44.74
N ASP A 310 49.10 -0.68 46.02
CA ASP A 310 50.27 -0.95 46.86
C ASP A 310 49.93 -0.80 48.36
N ARG A 311 50.56 -1.67 49.16
CA ARG A 311 50.91 -1.68 50.60
C ARG A 311 50.17 -0.81 51.65
N SER A 312 49.65 -1.55 52.66
CA SER A 312 49.80 -1.40 54.14
C SER A 312 49.94 -0.01 54.79
N VAL A 313 49.08 0.27 55.79
CA VAL A 313 49.35 0.40 57.26
C VAL A 313 48.11 1.04 57.95
N PRO A 314 47.77 0.70 59.22
CA PRO A 314 46.43 0.86 59.77
C PRO A 314 46.27 1.97 60.83
N ASN A 315 44.98 2.24 61.14
CA ASN A 315 44.45 2.66 62.45
C ASN A 315 44.65 4.12 62.89
N SER A 316 43.54 4.83 63.16
CA SER A 316 43.22 5.49 64.45
C SER A 316 42.24 6.67 64.32
N GLY A 317 41.32 6.75 65.28
CA GLY A 317 40.65 7.97 65.75
C GLY A 317 39.35 8.33 65.01
N SER A 318 38.16 8.10 65.55
CA SER A 318 37.48 8.77 66.69
C SER A 318 37.03 10.21 66.43
N VAL A 319 35.81 10.50 66.89
CA VAL A 319 35.19 11.82 67.18
C VAL A 319 34.41 12.42 66.00
N GLU A 320 33.08 12.31 65.97
CA GLU A 320 32.03 13.06 66.70
C GLU A 320 31.76 14.49 66.17
N ILE A 321 30.45 14.71 65.95
CA ILE A 321 29.68 15.89 66.37
C ILE A 321 29.59 17.13 65.46
N ARG A 322 28.37 17.26 64.92
CA ARG A 322 27.41 18.39 64.94
C ARG A 322 27.64 19.66 64.11
N HIS A 323 26.49 20.10 63.56
CA HIS A 323 25.92 21.46 63.45
C HIS A 323 26.84 22.60 62.96
N ASP A 324 26.44 23.49 62.05
CA ASP A 324 25.12 24.08 61.84
C ASP A 324 25.14 24.84 60.48
N PRO A 325 23.98 25.25 59.93
CA PRO A 325 23.84 25.87 58.62
C PRO A 325 23.99 27.40 58.69
N CYS A 326 24.50 28.01 57.62
CA CYS A 326 24.08 29.33 57.09
C CYS A 326 25.05 29.79 56.00
N ARG A 327 24.62 29.71 54.73
CA ARG A 327 24.59 30.81 53.74
C ARG A 327 24.13 30.30 52.39
#